data_AF-A0A164N5W3-F1
#
_entry.id   AF-A0A164N5W3-F1
#
_cell.length_a   1.000
_cell.length_b   1.000
_cell.length_c   1.000
_cell.angle_alpha   90.00
_cell.angle_beta   90.00
_cell.angle_gamma   90.00
#
_symmetry.space_group_name_H-M   'P 1'
#
loop_
_entity.id
_entity.type
_entity.pdbx_description
1 polymer ?
#
loop_
_entity_poly.entity_id
_entity_poly.type
_entity_poly.pdbx_seq_one_letter_code
_entity_poly.pdbx_strand_id
1 'polypeptide(L)'
;MDFVFPFIGLITAYHLLAPYYPTSKKRAWLLTACASCVMTGASLPFIVDFVRSKADLGMIRGAPFWAILVNRFFQAYLASDLLMGSIYYRKYVTWTMGWAHHAIYICIVELCIGKGWSHIFCLSAFMELPTFLLAIATLHPILRNNTLFALTFFGTRILLHLTLIALFVLPSGRAVVDGAWAPSVLLTLAFPMHCVWFTGSVKGFIKR
;
A
#
# COMPACT_ATOMS: atom_id res chain seq x y z
N MET A 1 8.23 9.18 -16.49
CA MET A 1 7.98 7.73 -16.61
C MET A 1 6.49 7.50 -16.51
N ASP A 2 5.92 6.76 -17.45
CA ASP A 2 4.48 6.84 -17.73
C ASP A 2 3.62 5.96 -16.83
N PHE A 3 2.65 6.62 -16.20
CA PHE A 3 1.48 6.03 -15.53
C PHE A 3 0.61 5.20 -16.48
N VAL A 4 0.60 5.53 -17.77
CA VAL A 4 -0.32 4.97 -18.77
C VAL A 4 -0.10 3.47 -18.99
N PHE A 5 1.16 3.03 -19.12
CA PHE A 5 1.48 1.61 -19.36
C PHE A 5 0.99 0.68 -18.23
N PRO A 6 1.33 0.91 -16.94
CA PRO A 6 0.82 0.06 -15.87
C PRO A 6 -0.71 0.16 -15.73
N PHE A 7 -1.32 1.32 -16.04
CA PHE A 7 -2.77 1.48 -15.99
C PHE A 7 -3.48 0.59 -17.03
N ILE A 8 -3.05 0.66 -18.28
CA ILE A 8 -3.59 -0.20 -19.36
C ILE A 8 -3.31 -1.68 -19.02
N GLY A 9 -2.08 -2.00 -18.60
CA GLY A 9 -1.68 -3.36 -18.25
C GLY A 9 -2.56 -3.97 -17.15
N LEU A 10 -2.86 -3.21 -16.09
CA LEU A 10 -3.73 -3.66 -15.00
C LEU A 10 -5.18 -3.86 -15.44
N ILE A 11 -5.73 -2.96 -16.26
CA ILE A 11 -7.08 -3.10 -16.82
C ILE A 11 -7.18 -4.34 -17.70
N THR A 12 -6.20 -4.54 -18.59
CA THR A 12 -6.11 -5.73 -19.44
C THR A 12 -6.00 -7.00 -18.60
N ALA A 13 -5.11 -7.01 -17.59
CA ALA A 13 -4.96 -8.14 -16.67
C ALA A 13 -6.28 -8.45 -15.94
N TYR A 14 -7.02 -7.43 -15.48
CA TYR A 14 -8.33 -7.62 -14.87
C TYR A 14 -9.30 -8.30 -15.84
N HIS A 15 -9.40 -7.84 -17.09
CA HIS A 15 -10.33 -8.40 -18.08
C HIS A 15 -9.97 -9.84 -18.47
N LEU A 16 -8.68 -10.17 -18.51
CA LEU A 16 -8.21 -11.53 -18.76
C LEU A 16 -8.48 -12.46 -17.57
N LEU A 17 -8.32 -11.97 -16.33
CA LEU A 17 -8.42 -12.79 -15.13
C LEU A 17 -9.85 -12.91 -14.60
N ALA A 18 -10.68 -11.87 -14.72
CA ALA A 18 -12.03 -11.82 -14.17
C ALA A 18 -12.95 -13.00 -14.59
N PRO A 19 -12.89 -13.54 -15.82
CA PRO A 19 -13.66 -14.72 -16.21
C PRO A 19 -13.38 -15.96 -15.35
N TYR A 20 -12.16 -16.12 -14.82
CA TYR A 20 -11.78 -17.26 -13.98
C TYR A 20 -12.29 -17.14 -12.53
N TYR A 21 -12.84 -15.98 -12.13
CA TYR A 21 -13.34 -15.74 -10.79
C TYR A 21 -14.85 -15.46 -10.83
N PRO A 22 -15.72 -16.41 -10.45
CA PRO A 22 -17.16 -16.31 -10.72
C PRO A 22 -17.88 -15.25 -9.89
N THR A 23 -17.37 -14.90 -8.70
CA THR A 23 -18.05 -13.97 -7.80
C THR A 23 -17.51 -12.55 -7.95
N SER A 24 -18.41 -11.56 -7.93
CA SER A 24 -18.03 -10.14 -7.92
C SER A 24 -17.15 -9.78 -6.72
N LYS A 25 -17.33 -10.47 -5.59
CA LYS A 25 -16.42 -10.36 -4.44
C LYS A 25 -15.00 -10.75 -4.82
N LYS A 26 -14.75 -11.91 -5.44
CA LYS A 26 -13.38 -12.30 -5.81
C LYS A 26 -12.79 -11.38 -6.87
N ARG A 27 -13.59 -10.98 -7.87
CA ARG A 27 -13.15 -10.03 -8.91
C ARG A 27 -12.66 -8.71 -8.32
N ALA A 28 -13.35 -8.19 -7.30
CA ALA A 28 -12.95 -6.96 -6.60
C ALA A 28 -11.57 -7.03 -5.91
N TRP A 29 -11.00 -8.22 -5.72
CA TRP A 29 -9.67 -8.40 -5.09
C TRP A 29 -8.55 -8.71 -6.09
N LEU A 30 -8.83 -8.83 -7.38
CA LEU A 30 -7.83 -9.17 -8.40
C LEU A 30 -6.73 -8.12 -8.51
N LEU A 31 -7.13 -6.87 -8.71
CA LEU A 31 -6.19 -5.76 -8.83
C LEU A 31 -5.43 -5.53 -7.53
N THR A 32 -6.13 -5.56 -6.40
CA THR A 32 -5.51 -5.44 -5.07
C THR A 32 -4.48 -6.55 -4.81
N ALA A 33 -4.76 -7.80 -5.16
CA ALA A 33 -3.81 -8.90 -5.00
C ALA A 33 -2.54 -8.69 -5.83
N CYS A 34 -2.70 -8.30 -7.11
CA CYS A 34 -1.56 -8.01 -7.99
C CYS A 34 -0.75 -6.82 -7.46
N ALA A 35 -1.40 -5.70 -7.17
CA ALA A 35 -0.74 -4.48 -6.75
C ALA A 35 -0.02 -4.64 -5.41
N SER A 36 -0.69 -5.19 -4.38
CA SER A 36 -0.07 -5.39 -3.07
C SER A 36 1.11 -6.38 -3.11
N CYS A 37 1.07 -7.39 -3.99
CA CYS A 37 2.21 -8.27 -4.25
C CYS A 37 3.41 -7.49 -4.81
N VAL A 38 3.18 -6.71 -5.87
CA VAL A 38 4.23 -5.90 -6.51
C VAL A 38 4.79 -4.87 -5.53
N MET A 39 3.94 -4.14 -4.80
CA MET A 39 4.37 -3.13 -3.82
C MET A 39 5.20 -3.73 -2.70
N THR A 40 4.76 -4.88 -2.17
CA THR A 40 5.51 -5.61 -1.13
C THR A 40 6.88 -6.03 -1.66
N GLY A 41 6.94 -6.69 -2.82
CA GLY A 41 8.21 -7.16 -3.40
C GLY A 41 9.15 -6.01 -3.77
N ALA A 42 8.62 -4.96 -4.41
CA ALA A 42 9.40 -3.82 -4.88
C ALA A 42 9.93 -2.92 -3.75
N SER A 43 9.30 -2.98 -2.56
CA SER A 43 9.75 -2.28 -1.35
C SER A 43 10.91 -2.98 -0.61
N LEU A 44 11.18 -4.26 -0.89
CA LEU A 44 12.19 -5.04 -0.17
C LEU A 44 13.58 -4.39 -0.12
N PRO A 45 14.13 -3.83 -1.22
CA PRO A 45 15.44 -3.18 -1.16
C PRO A 45 15.50 -2.03 -0.15
N PHE A 46 14.42 -1.25 -0.02
CA PHE A 46 14.33 -0.12 0.90
C PHE A 46 14.19 -0.58 2.35
N ILE A 47 13.42 -1.65 2.60
CA ILE A 47 13.32 -2.27 3.93
C ILE A 47 14.66 -2.88 4.36
N VAL A 48 15.39 -3.51 3.44
CA VAL A 48 16.72 -4.07 3.73
C VAL A 48 17.68 -2.95 4.14
N ASP A 49 17.69 -1.82 3.43
CA ASP A 49 18.52 -0.66 3.81
C ASP A 49 18.10 -0.11 5.17
N PHE A 50 16.79 0.04 5.41
CA PHE A 50 16.24 0.53 6.67
C PHE A 50 16.64 -0.34 7.87
N VAL A 51 16.58 -1.67 7.73
CA VAL A 51 16.98 -2.60 8.80
C VAL A 51 18.49 -2.60 9.00
N ARG A 52 19.28 -2.65 7.92
CA ARG A 52 20.75 -2.67 7.99
C ARG A 52 21.33 -1.39 8.57
N SER A 53 20.69 -0.26 8.30
CA SER A 53 21.06 1.05 8.83
C SER A 53 20.52 1.33 10.23
N LYS A 54 19.85 0.36 10.87
CA LYS A 54 19.23 0.51 12.21
C LYS A 54 18.24 1.68 12.26
N ALA A 55 17.39 1.77 11.24
CA ALA A 55 16.34 2.78 11.09
C ALA A 55 16.84 4.21 10.80
N ASP A 56 18.03 4.35 10.23
CA ASP A 56 18.49 5.64 9.69
C ASP A 56 17.87 5.91 8.32
N LEU A 57 16.94 6.87 8.27
CA LEU A 57 16.25 7.25 7.05
C LEU A 57 17.18 7.83 5.98
N GLY A 58 18.31 8.43 6.37
CA GLY A 58 19.29 9.01 5.44
C GLY A 58 20.10 7.95 4.68
N MET A 59 20.09 6.70 5.16
CA MET A 59 20.82 5.58 4.56
C MET A 59 19.97 4.73 3.61
N ILE A 60 18.70 5.11 3.40
CA ILE A 60 17.82 4.44 2.44
C ILE A 60 18.22 4.87 1.04
N ARG A 61 18.40 3.90 0.13
CA ARG A 61 18.70 4.21 -1.27
C ARG A 61 17.63 5.13 -1.87
N GLY A 62 18.06 6.19 -2.55
CA GLY A 62 17.15 7.01 -3.35
C GLY A 62 16.60 6.23 -4.56
N ALA A 63 17.48 5.52 -5.29
CA ALA A 63 17.15 4.72 -6.48
C ALA A 63 16.04 5.34 -7.36
N PRO A 64 16.21 6.60 -7.81
CA PRO A 64 15.11 7.45 -8.26
C PRO A 64 14.29 6.83 -9.40
N PHE A 65 14.96 6.15 -10.35
CA PHE A 65 14.28 5.43 -11.42
C PHE A 65 13.33 4.35 -10.85
N TRP A 66 13.84 3.45 -10.01
CA TRP A 66 13.05 2.35 -9.43
C TRP A 66 11.93 2.88 -8.54
N ALA A 67 12.25 3.84 -7.66
CA ALA A 67 11.27 4.41 -6.74
C ALA A 67 10.11 5.09 -7.47
N ILE A 68 10.40 5.91 -8.49
CA ILE A 68 9.38 6.58 -9.30
C ILE A 68 8.55 5.54 -10.07
N LEU A 69 9.16 4.51 -10.65
CA LEU A 69 8.45 3.45 -11.38
C LEU A 69 7.42 2.75 -10.49
N VAL A 70 7.82 2.34 -9.29
CA VAL A 70 6.95 1.67 -8.30
C VAL A 70 5.82 2.59 -7.85
N ASN A 71 6.12 3.87 -7.61
CA ASN A 71 5.13 4.88 -7.23
C ASN A 71 4.09 5.10 -8.36
N ARG A 72 4.54 5.20 -9.61
CA ARG A 72 3.66 5.34 -10.79
C ARG A 72 2.80 4.10 -11.01
N PHE A 73 3.35 2.91 -10.81
CA PHE A 73 2.58 1.67 -10.80
C PHE A 73 1.48 1.67 -9.73
N PHE A 74 1.80 2.12 -8.51
CA PHE A 74 0.80 2.22 -7.45
C PHE A 74 -0.33 3.19 -7.79
N GLN A 75 -0.01 4.38 -8.30
CA GLN A 75 -1.02 5.33 -8.79
C GLN A 75 -1.91 4.70 -9.87
N ALA A 76 -1.30 4.00 -10.83
CA ALA A 76 -2.03 3.31 -11.89
C ALA A 76 -2.98 2.23 -11.34
N TYR A 77 -2.56 1.50 -10.30
CA TYR A 77 -3.44 0.58 -9.57
C TYR A 77 -4.62 1.31 -8.93
N LEU A 78 -4.38 2.39 -8.19
CA LEU A 78 -5.45 3.14 -7.50
C LEU A 78 -6.51 3.63 -8.50
N ALA A 79 -6.06 4.18 -9.63
CA ALA A 79 -6.95 4.63 -10.69
C ALA A 79 -7.68 3.46 -11.38
N SER A 80 -6.98 2.36 -11.65
CA SER A 80 -7.57 1.17 -12.28
C SER A 80 -8.64 0.55 -11.38
N ASP A 81 -8.40 0.45 -10.08
CA ASP A 81 -9.35 -0.12 -9.12
C ASP A 81 -10.60 0.76 -8.96
N LEU A 82 -10.43 2.09 -8.94
CA LEU A 82 -11.58 3.00 -8.96
C LEU A 82 -12.40 2.87 -10.26
N LEU A 83 -11.73 2.77 -11.42
CA LEU A 83 -12.42 2.60 -12.70
C LEU A 83 -13.15 1.26 -12.77
N MET A 84 -12.44 0.15 -12.59
CA MET A 84 -13.04 -1.19 -12.63
C MET A 84 -14.09 -1.36 -11.54
N GLY A 85 -13.85 -0.82 -10.36
CA GLY A 85 -14.78 -0.84 -9.25
C GLY A 85 -16.04 -0.03 -9.52
N SER A 86 -15.95 1.11 -10.19
CA SER A 86 -17.13 1.89 -10.58
C SER A 86 -18.04 1.16 -11.57
N ILE A 87 -17.47 0.31 -12.43
CA ILE A 87 -18.17 -0.41 -13.50
C ILE A 87 -18.67 -1.78 -13.03
N TYR A 88 -17.80 -2.60 -12.42
CA TYR A 88 -18.06 -4.03 -12.22
C TYR A 88 -18.37 -4.44 -10.77
N TYR A 89 -17.87 -3.70 -9.78
CA TYR A 89 -17.93 -4.11 -8.37
C TYR A 89 -18.19 -2.96 -7.40
N ARG A 90 -19.05 -2.00 -7.80
CA ARG A 90 -19.30 -0.74 -7.08
C ARG A 90 -19.64 -0.94 -5.60
N LYS A 91 -20.42 -1.98 -5.28
CA LYS A 91 -20.81 -2.31 -3.91
C LYS A 91 -19.64 -2.68 -2.97
N TYR A 92 -18.46 -2.98 -3.52
CA TYR A 92 -17.27 -3.31 -2.76
C TYR A 92 -16.28 -2.13 -2.66
N VAL A 93 -16.48 -1.04 -3.41
CA VAL A 93 -15.70 0.20 -3.30
C VAL A 93 -16.39 1.12 -2.30
N THR A 94 -16.09 0.94 -1.02
CA THR A 94 -16.67 1.78 0.04
C THR A 94 -16.06 3.19 0.03
N TRP A 95 -16.75 4.13 0.67
CA TRP A 95 -16.30 5.52 0.74
C TRP A 95 -14.92 5.67 1.38
N THR A 96 -14.69 5.00 2.52
CA THR A 96 -13.47 5.14 3.31
C THR A 96 -12.34 4.23 2.85
N MET A 97 -12.64 3.02 2.35
CA MET A 97 -11.61 2.04 1.96
C MET A 97 -11.31 2.05 0.46
N GLY A 98 -12.20 2.61 -0.36
CA GLY A 98 -12.03 2.74 -1.80
C GLY A 98 -11.87 4.20 -2.22
N TRP A 99 -12.98 4.94 -2.30
CA TRP A 99 -13.02 6.28 -2.92
C TRP A 99 -12.04 7.28 -2.30
N ALA A 100 -12.21 7.60 -1.01
CA ALA A 100 -11.39 8.59 -0.35
C ALA A 100 -9.94 8.13 -0.22
N HIS A 101 -9.74 6.86 0.17
CA HIS A 101 -8.40 6.29 0.32
C HIS A 101 -7.61 6.34 -0.99
N HIS A 102 -8.17 5.83 -2.10
CA HIS A 102 -7.47 5.80 -3.38
C HIS A 102 -7.24 7.20 -3.96
N ALA A 103 -8.24 8.08 -3.90
CA ALA A 103 -8.09 9.45 -4.40
C ALA A 103 -7.00 10.22 -3.63
N ILE A 104 -6.99 10.13 -2.29
CA ILE A 104 -5.98 10.79 -1.46
C ILE A 104 -4.59 10.21 -1.73
N TYR A 105 -4.47 8.88 -1.85
CA TYR A 105 -3.16 8.26 -2.13
C TYR A 105 -2.62 8.60 -3.52
N ILE A 106 -3.47 8.81 -4.54
CA ILE A 106 -3.00 9.33 -5.83
C ILE A 106 -2.28 10.67 -5.64
N CYS A 107 -2.87 11.59 -4.86
CA CYS A 107 -2.29 12.90 -4.56
C CYS A 107 -1.02 12.79 -3.70
N ILE A 108 -1.02 11.93 -2.67
CA ILE A 108 0.16 11.70 -1.82
C ILE A 108 1.34 11.20 -2.65
N VAL A 109 1.10 10.23 -3.54
CA VAL A 109 2.17 9.70 -4.39
C VAL A 109 2.67 10.76 -5.37
N GLU A 110 1.78 11.61 -5.91
CA GLU A 110 2.21 12.71 -6.78
C GLU A 110 3.11 13.69 -6.03
N LEU A 111 2.72 14.04 -4.80
CA LEU A 111 3.53 14.87 -3.92
C LEU A 111 4.91 14.24 -3.65
N CYS A 112 4.96 12.94 -3.33
CA CYS A 112 6.22 12.23 -3.11
C CYS A 112 7.11 12.24 -4.35
N ILE A 113 6.55 12.04 -5.55
CA ILE A 113 7.32 12.11 -6.79
C ILE A 113 7.83 13.54 -7.05
N GLY A 114 6.96 14.54 -6.95
CA GLY A 114 7.31 15.95 -7.21
C GLY A 114 8.35 16.52 -6.22
N LYS A 115 8.42 15.96 -5.01
CA LYS A 115 9.40 16.34 -3.98
C LYS A 115 10.63 15.42 -3.92
N GLY A 116 10.73 14.39 -4.76
CA GLY A 116 11.85 13.44 -4.72
C GLY A 116 11.81 12.43 -3.57
N TRP A 117 10.69 12.33 -2.85
CA TRP A 117 10.46 11.45 -1.70
C TRP A 117 9.93 10.05 -2.07
N SER A 118 10.00 9.66 -3.36
CA SER A 118 9.45 8.37 -3.81
C SER A 118 10.04 7.16 -3.11
N HIS A 119 11.31 7.22 -2.68
CA HIS A 119 11.98 6.16 -1.94
C HIS A 119 11.40 5.97 -0.52
N ILE A 120 10.97 7.06 0.12
CA ILE A 120 10.26 7.02 1.40
C ILE A 120 8.88 6.39 1.24
N PHE A 121 8.19 6.71 0.15
CA PHE A 121 6.93 6.05 -0.18
C PHE A 121 7.15 4.55 -0.44
N CYS A 122 8.21 4.17 -1.16
CA CYS A 122 8.57 2.77 -1.37
C CYS A 122 8.90 2.03 -0.07
N LEU A 123 9.59 2.66 0.89
CA LEU A 123 9.78 2.07 2.22
C LEU A 123 8.42 1.78 2.89
N SER A 124 7.53 2.77 2.83
CA SER A 124 6.18 2.67 3.43
C SER A 124 5.31 1.63 2.72
N ALA A 125 5.55 1.36 1.44
CA ALA A 125 4.79 0.40 0.65
C ALA A 125 4.91 -1.05 1.14
N PHE A 126 5.90 -1.38 1.98
CA PHE A 126 5.96 -2.69 2.63
C PHE A 126 4.76 -2.97 3.54
N MET A 127 4.04 -1.92 3.96
CA MET A 127 2.75 -2.03 4.66
C MET A 127 1.64 -2.69 3.83
N GLU A 128 1.84 -2.94 2.54
CA GLU A 128 0.92 -3.69 1.68
C GLU A 128 0.97 -5.22 1.89
N LEU A 129 1.98 -5.75 2.58
CA LEU A 129 2.10 -7.19 2.87
C LEU A 129 0.82 -7.82 3.47
N PRO A 130 0.21 -7.29 4.55
CA PRO A 130 -1.05 -7.82 5.06
C PRO A 130 -2.21 -7.72 4.06
N THR A 131 -2.24 -6.69 3.21
CA THR A 131 -3.25 -6.57 2.13
C THR A 131 -3.09 -7.68 1.11
N PHE A 132 -1.85 -8.01 0.73
CA PHE A 132 -1.59 -9.14 -0.17
C PHE A 132 -2.09 -10.46 0.43
N LEU A 133 -1.79 -10.71 1.69
CA LEU A 133 -2.25 -11.92 2.39
C LEU A 133 -3.78 -12.00 2.47
N LEU A 134 -4.46 -10.87 2.72
CA LEU A 134 -5.92 -10.81 2.72
C LEU A 134 -6.52 -11.01 1.32
N ALA A 135 -5.91 -10.41 0.31
CA ALA A 135 -6.35 -10.49 -1.07
C ALA A 135 -6.23 -11.93 -1.59
N ILE A 136 -5.07 -12.56 -1.39
CA ILE A 136 -4.85 -13.93 -1.85
C ILE A 136 -5.75 -14.92 -1.10
N ALA A 137 -5.96 -14.74 0.21
CA ALA A 137 -6.91 -15.56 0.98
C ALA A 137 -8.37 -15.35 0.55
N THR A 138 -8.71 -14.20 -0.03
CA THR A 138 -10.05 -13.95 -0.58
C THR A 138 -10.24 -14.64 -1.94
N LEU A 139 -9.21 -14.61 -2.79
CA LEU A 139 -9.22 -15.30 -4.08
C LEU A 139 -9.19 -16.83 -3.91
N HIS A 140 -8.33 -17.31 -3.01
CA HIS A 140 -8.05 -18.71 -2.71
C HIS A 140 -8.20 -18.98 -1.20
N PRO A 141 -9.42 -19.30 -0.72
CA PRO A 141 -9.69 -19.48 0.71
C PRO A 141 -8.83 -20.52 1.43
N ILE A 142 -8.28 -21.51 0.70
CA ILE A 142 -7.35 -22.51 1.25
C ILE A 142 -6.06 -21.89 1.80
N LEU A 143 -5.67 -20.70 1.30
CA LEU A 143 -4.47 -19.98 1.74
C LEU A 143 -4.72 -19.09 2.96
N ARG A 144 -5.93 -19.12 3.52
CA ARG A 144 -6.29 -18.26 4.65
C ARG A 144 -5.52 -18.66 5.91
N ASN A 145 -4.72 -17.73 6.43
CA ASN A 145 -4.08 -17.85 7.73
C ASN A 145 -4.28 -16.54 8.53
N ASN A 146 -5.19 -16.58 9.52
CA ASN A 146 -5.54 -15.40 10.32
C ASN A 146 -4.36 -14.94 11.20
N THR A 147 -3.55 -15.86 11.72
CA THR A 147 -2.37 -15.53 12.56
C THR A 147 -1.31 -14.82 11.74
N LEU A 148 -0.97 -15.34 10.56
CA LEU A 148 0.00 -14.71 9.66
C LEU A 148 -0.47 -13.32 9.24
N PHE A 149 -1.75 -13.18 8.88
CA PHE A 149 -2.34 -11.87 8.57
C PHE A 149 -2.25 -10.91 9.77
N ALA A 150 -2.62 -11.35 10.98
CA ALA A 150 -2.60 -10.49 12.16
C ALA A 150 -1.18 -10.02 12.53
N LEU A 151 -0.20 -10.95 12.51
CA LEU A 151 1.18 -10.64 12.83
C LEU A 151 1.80 -9.67 11.80
N THR A 152 1.58 -9.91 10.52
CA THR A 152 2.08 -9.02 9.46
C THR A 152 1.38 -7.67 9.47
N PHE A 153 0.07 -7.61 9.75
CA PHE A 153 -0.66 -6.36 9.91
C PHE A 153 -0.10 -5.57 11.09
N PHE A 154 0.04 -6.19 12.25
CA PHE A 154 0.59 -5.54 13.43
C PHE A 154 2.02 -5.06 13.20
N GLY A 155 2.91 -5.92 12.69
CA GLY A 155 4.31 -5.58 12.45
C GLY A 155 4.49 -4.44 11.44
N THR A 156 3.74 -4.46 10.34
CA THR A 156 3.93 -3.47 9.26
C THR A 156 3.03 -2.25 9.40
N ARG A 157 1.71 -2.43 9.57
CA ARG A 157 0.75 -1.32 9.58
C ARG A 157 0.62 -0.63 10.93
N ILE A 158 1.07 -1.25 12.01
CA ILE A 158 1.09 -0.65 13.36
C ILE A 158 2.52 -0.26 13.76
N LEU A 159 3.42 -1.24 13.95
CA LEU A 159 4.75 -0.96 14.48
C LEU A 159 5.62 -0.15 13.51
N LEU A 160 5.85 -0.64 12.29
CA LEU A 160 6.62 0.10 11.30
C LEU A 160 6.01 1.48 11.02
N HIS A 161 4.69 1.59 10.92
CA HIS A 161 4.02 2.88 10.74
C HIS A 161 4.32 3.86 11.88
N LEU A 162 4.18 3.44 13.15
CA LEU A 162 4.52 4.27 14.32
C LEU A 162 6.00 4.64 14.35
N THR A 163 6.89 3.70 14.00
CA THR A 163 8.32 3.97 13.88
C THR A 163 8.59 5.06 12.86
N LEU A 164 7.99 4.99 11.67
CA LEU A 164 8.15 6.01 10.63
C LEU A 164 7.61 7.37 11.10
N ILE A 165 6.45 7.42 11.78
CA ILE A 165 5.93 8.66 12.37
C ILE A 165 6.96 9.26 13.33
N ALA A 166 7.47 8.46 14.28
CA ALA A 166 8.46 8.93 15.25
C ALA A 166 9.73 9.45 14.57
N LEU A 167 10.26 8.73 13.59
CA LEU A 167 11.46 9.14 12.86
C LEU A 167 11.27 10.43 12.08
N PHE A 168 10.13 10.62 11.40
CA PHE A 168 9.83 11.85 10.67
C PHE A 168 9.48 13.06 11.54
N VAL A 169 9.24 12.87 12.84
CA VAL A 169 9.14 13.98 13.80
C VAL A 169 10.54 14.46 14.23
N LEU A 170 11.51 13.55 14.32
CA LEU A 170 12.87 13.88 14.72
C LEU A 170 13.59 14.76 13.68
N PRO A 171 14.52 15.64 14.11
CA PRO A 171 15.28 16.49 13.19
C PRO A 171 16.05 15.70 12.11
N SER A 172 16.61 14.54 12.46
CA SER A 172 17.36 13.69 11.53
C SER A 172 16.47 13.14 10.41
N GLY A 173 15.26 12.66 10.73
CA GLY A 173 14.32 12.19 9.72
C GLY A 173 13.75 13.33 8.87
N ARG A 174 13.50 14.50 9.46
CA ARG A 174 13.07 15.69 8.70
C ARG A 174 14.14 16.19 7.75
N ALA A 175 15.43 16.06 8.09
CA ALA A 175 16.52 16.45 7.20
C ALA A 175 16.50 15.68 5.86
N VAL A 176 16.02 14.43 5.84
CA VAL A 176 15.87 13.60 4.63
C VAL A 176 14.81 14.15 3.67
N VAL A 177 13.89 14.96 4.17
CA VAL A 177 12.77 15.55 3.44
C VAL A 177 12.79 17.07 3.49
N ASP A 178 13.99 17.65 3.50
CA ASP A 178 14.24 19.10 3.45
C ASP A 178 13.55 19.89 4.58
N GLY A 179 13.45 19.28 5.77
CA GLY A 179 12.81 19.86 6.94
C GLY A 179 11.28 19.76 6.94
N ALA A 180 10.66 19.19 5.90
CA ALA A 180 9.22 19.17 5.73
C ALA A 180 8.50 18.29 6.76
N TRP A 181 7.37 18.80 7.26
CA TRP A 181 6.47 18.06 8.15
C TRP A 181 5.48 17.14 7.41
N ALA A 182 5.40 17.26 6.08
CA ALA A 182 4.40 16.56 5.29
C ALA A 182 4.42 15.03 5.51
N PRO A 183 5.57 14.31 5.51
CA PRO A 183 5.57 12.87 5.78
C PRO A 183 5.01 12.52 7.17
N SER A 184 5.45 13.21 8.22
CA SER A 184 4.95 12.95 9.58
C SER A 184 3.45 13.21 9.71
N VAL A 185 2.93 14.28 9.09
CA VAL A 185 1.51 14.62 9.11
C VAL A 185 0.69 13.58 8.35
N LEU A 186 1.11 13.22 7.13
CA LEU A 186 0.39 12.26 6.30
C LEU A 186 0.36 10.86 6.93
N LEU A 187 1.47 10.38 7.48
CA LEU A 187 1.53 9.12 8.21
C LEU A 187 0.62 9.16 9.44
N THR A 188 0.67 10.24 10.23
CA THR A 188 -0.20 10.41 11.40
C THR A 188 -1.68 10.40 11.04
N LEU A 189 -2.08 11.06 9.94
CA LEU A 189 -3.47 11.09 9.49
C LEU A 189 -3.94 9.73 8.94
N ALA A 190 -3.04 8.94 8.34
CA ALA A 190 -3.36 7.60 7.85
C ALA A 190 -3.44 6.56 8.98
N PHE A 191 -2.72 6.75 10.08
CA PHE A 191 -2.59 5.76 11.15
C PHE A 191 -3.91 5.33 11.83
N PRO A 192 -4.86 6.22 12.17
CA PRO A 192 -6.14 5.83 12.76
C PRO A 192 -6.90 4.78 11.95
N MET A 193 -6.83 4.88 10.62
CA MET A 193 -7.46 3.91 9.72
C MET A 193 -6.88 2.50 9.92
N HIS A 194 -5.55 2.39 10.06
CA HIS A 194 -4.90 1.10 10.34
C HIS A 194 -5.30 0.54 11.71
N CYS A 195 -5.43 1.38 12.73
CA CYS A 195 -5.89 0.96 14.06
C CYS A 195 -7.31 0.41 14.04
N VAL A 196 -8.23 1.10 13.33
CA VAL A 196 -9.62 0.66 13.17
C VAL A 196 -9.69 -0.68 12.43
N TRP A 197 -8.93 -0.82 11.34
CA TRP A 197 -8.89 -2.06 10.56
C TRP A 197 -8.28 -3.24 11.33
N PHE A 198 -7.21 -3.01 12.08
CA PHE A 198 -6.61 -4.04 12.92
C PHE A 198 -7.59 -4.51 14.00
N THR A 199 -8.21 -3.56 14.71
CA THR A 199 -9.21 -3.86 15.74
C THR A 199 -10.41 -4.62 15.16
N GLY A 200 -10.89 -4.21 14.00
CA GLY A 200 -11.97 -4.90 13.28
C GLY A 200 -11.60 -6.34 12.91
N SER A 201 -10.35 -6.55 12.48
CA SER A 201 -9.84 -7.88 12.11
C SER A 201 -9.75 -8.80 13.32
N VAL A 202 -9.16 -8.34 14.42
CA VAL A 202 -9.03 -9.11 15.68
C VAL A 202 -10.41 -9.47 16.24
N LYS A 203 -11.34 -8.51 16.31
CA LYS A 203 -12.73 -8.78 16.74
C LYS A 203 -13.42 -9.79 15.82
N GLY A 204 -13.15 -9.74 14.52
CA GLY A 204 -13.67 -10.69 13.54
C GLY A 204 -13.12 -12.11 13.68
N PHE A 205 -11.91 -12.26 14.21
CA PHE A 205 -11.31 -13.57 14.50
C PHE A 205 -11.84 -14.17 15.80
N ILE A 206 -12.07 -13.36 16.83
CA ILE A 206 -12.59 -13.83 18.13
C ILE A 206 -14.06 -14.30 18.02
N LYS A 207 -14.85 -13.70 17.12
CA LYS A 207 -16.28 -14.03 16.95
C LYS A 207 -16.54 -15.30 16.12
N ARG A 208 -15.50 -15.96 15.59
CA ARG A 208 -15.59 -17.16 14.74
C ARG A 208 -14.99 -18.35 15.43
#